data_AF-A0A2G5ZE38-F1
#
_entry.id   AF-A0A2G5ZE38-F1
#
_cell.length_a   1.000
_cell.length_b   1.000
_cell.length_c   1.000
_cell.angle_alpha   90.00
_cell.angle_beta   90.00
_cell.angle_gamma   90.00
#
_symmetry.space_group_name_H-M   'P 1'
#
loop_
_entity.id
_entity.type
_entity.pdbx_description
1 polymer ?
#
loop_
_entity_poly.entity_id
_entity_poly.type
_entity_poly.pdbx_seq_one_letter_code
_entity_poly.pdbx_strand_id
1 'polypeptide(L)'
;MHHRLAERNAWFRKRDASGCFIARNGTRCGALGTVKTLHIVGFKDSGKTTLVSHWITVLNRLGYEVAVLKHHGHGGVPELPPAHTDTVQFLEYGAVSTLVAGGDMIQLIQNKERSFEQLKALAASSGPDVLLIEGYKKEAGEKVVLIRNEEERHELESLLGIVRTVKTAELFEDITRLDDWLREWVEARR
;
A
#
# COMPACT_ATOMS: atom_id res chain seq x y z
N MET A 1 3.70 -5.37 27.11
CA MET A 1 3.97 -4.21 26.25
C MET A 1 2.76 -3.94 25.32
N HIS A 2 1.55 -3.83 25.88
CA HIS A 2 0.27 -3.79 25.13
C HIS A 2 -0.48 -2.47 25.33
N HIS A 3 0.16 -1.32 25.06
CA HIS A 3 -0.50 -0.02 25.29
C HIS A 3 -0.38 1.00 24.16
N ARG A 4 0.05 0.61 22.95
CA ARG A 4 0.32 1.56 21.86
C ARG A 4 -0.60 1.45 20.62
N LEU A 5 -1.68 0.66 20.69
CA LEU A 5 -2.66 0.51 19.60
C LEU A 5 -3.99 1.26 19.85
N ALA A 6 -4.36 1.52 21.11
CA ALA A 6 -5.64 2.15 21.43
C ALA A 6 -5.70 3.67 21.09
N GLU A 7 -4.55 4.36 21.10
CA GLU A 7 -4.50 5.81 20.84
C GLU A 7 -4.41 6.19 19.35
N ARG A 8 -4.34 5.20 18.44
CA ARG A 8 -4.38 5.43 16.97
C ARG A 8 -5.79 5.46 16.38
N ASN A 9 -6.83 5.40 17.21
CA ASN A 9 -8.22 5.22 16.75
C ASN A 9 -9.05 6.50 16.59
N ALA A 10 -8.45 7.69 16.68
CA ALA A 10 -9.15 8.97 16.45
C ALA A 10 -9.51 9.27 14.98
N TRP A 11 -9.30 8.32 14.05
CA TRP A 11 -9.42 8.52 12.60
C TRP A 11 -10.68 7.92 11.96
N PHE A 12 -11.48 7.15 12.70
CA PHE A 12 -12.71 6.54 12.17
C PHE A 12 -13.86 7.56 12.12
N ARG A 13 -14.29 7.90 10.89
CA ARG A 13 -15.37 8.86 10.60
C ARG A 13 -16.75 8.24 10.82
N LYS A 14 -17.74 9.07 11.16
CA LYS A 14 -19.15 8.70 11.25
C LYS A 14 -19.69 8.32 9.86
N ARG A 15 -20.47 7.24 9.79
CA ARG A 15 -21.26 6.81 8.63
C ARG A 15 -22.59 7.56 8.60
N ASP A 16 -23.15 7.81 7.42
CA ASP A 16 -24.56 8.25 7.31
C ASP A 16 -25.53 7.07 7.49
N ALA A 17 -26.84 7.36 7.51
CA ALA A 17 -27.90 6.38 7.69
C ALA A 17 -27.99 5.33 6.55
N SER A 18 -27.26 5.53 5.44
CA SER A 18 -27.11 4.59 4.33
C SER A 18 -25.80 3.80 4.35
N GLY A 19 -24.94 4.00 5.35
CA GLY A 19 -23.64 3.33 5.45
C GLY A 19 -22.56 3.93 4.56
N CYS A 20 -22.77 5.13 3.99
CA CYS A 20 -21.81 5.83 3.15
C CYS A 20 -20.85 6.68 3.99
N PHE A 21 -19.58 6.78 3.54
CA PHE A 21 -18.57 7.61 4.18
C PHE A 21 -18.82 9.09 3.88
N ILE A 22 -19.11 9.90 4.91
CA ILE A 22 -19.26 11.34 4.76
C ILE A 22 -17.86 11.98 4.61
N ALA A 23 -17.57 12.49 3.42
CA ALA A 23 -16.36 13.27 3.15
C ALA A 23 -16.40 14.62 3.89
N ARG A 24 -15.29 15.05 4.50
CA ARG A 24 -15.16 16.34 5.18
C ARG A 24 -15.39 17.56 4.27
N ASN A 25 -15.25 17.42 2.95
CA ASN A 25 -15.30 18.52 1.98
C ASN A 25 -16.27 18.28 0.80
N GLY A 26 -17.49 17.81 1.06
CA GLY A 26 -18.66 18.00 0.18
C GLY A 26 -18.59 17.55 -1.29
N THR A 27 -17.50 16.93 -1.72
CA THR A 27 -17.26 16.62 -3.13
C THR A 27 -16.31 15.44 -3.22
N ARG A 28 -16.90 14.24 -3.21
CA ARG A 28 -16.82 13.27 -4.30
C ARG A 28 -17.48 11.98 -3.82
N CYS A 29 -18.77 11.85 -4.12
CA CYS A 29 -19.27 10.57 -4.62
C CYS A 29 -18.69 10.45 -6.04
N GLY A 30 -17.43 10.01 -6.12
CA GLY A 30 -16.71 9.91 -7.38
C GLY A 30 -17.12 8.65 -8.11
N ALA A 31 -17.55 8.80 -9.36
CA ALA A 31 -17.69 7.74 -10.35
C ALA A 31 -16.52 6.74 -10.29
N LEU A 32 -16.71 5.51 -10.81
CA LEU A 32 -15.67 4.49 -11.02
C LEU A 32 -14.47 5.03 -11.83
N GLY A 33 -13.64 5.86 -11.21
CA GLY A 33 -12.34 6.26 -11.71
C GLY A 33 -11.37 5.13 -11.39
N THR A 34 -10.50 4.80 -12.32
CA THR A 34 -9.43 3.82 -12.08
C THR A 34 -8.65 4.19 -10.80
N VAL A 35 -8.19 3.23 -10.00
CA VAL A 35 -7.39 3.53 -8.79
C VAL A 35 -5.99 4.02 -9.18
N LYS A 36 -5.51 5.15 -8.65
CA LYS A 36 -4.18 5.68 -9.02
C LYS A 36 -3.11 4.77 -8.45
N THR A 37 -2.29 4.17 -9.32
CA THR A 37 -1.38 3.10 -8.91
C THR A 37 0.06 3.55 -9.09
N LEU A 38 0.88 3.42 -8.04
CA LEU A 38 2.29 3.77 -8.07
C LEU A 38 3.13 2.64 -7.48
N HIS A 39 4.16 2.20 -8.19
CA HIS A 39 5.10 1.20 -7.71
C HIS A 39 6.27 1.88 -7.01
N ILE A 40 6.67 1.35 -5.86
CA ILE A 40 7.88 1.73 -5.13
C ILE A 40 8.83 0.53 -5.22
N VAL A 41 9.91 0.69 -5.98
CA VAL A 41 10.86 -0.38 -6.33
C VAL A 41 12.28 -0.01 -5.91
N GLY A 42 13.13 -1.01 -5.77
CA GLY A 42 14.50 -0.85 -5.29
C GLY A 42 15.00 -2.11 -4.58
N PHE A 43 16.30 -2.20 -4.33
CA PHE A 43 16.92 -3.35 -3.70
C PHE A 43 16.49 -3.56 -2.25
N LYS A 44 16.81 -4.72 -1.68
CA LYS A 44 16.56 -4.99 -0.26
C LYS A 44 17.21 -3.91 0.59
N ASP A 45 16.50 -3.48 1.64
CA ASP A 45 16.95 -2.47 2.59
C ASP A 45 17.26 -1.09 1.96
N SER A 46 16.64 -0.77 0.81
CA SER A 46 16.76 0.55 0.17
C SER A 46 15.87 1.64 0.79
N GLY A 47 15.05 1.31 1.79
CA GLY A 47 14.12 2.26 2.43
C GLY A 47 12.69 2.29 1.85
N LYS A 48 12.29 1.33 1.00
CA LYS A 48 10.94 1.29 0.40
C LYS A 48 9.82 1.33 1.44
N THR A 49 9.89 0.47 2.45
CA THR A 49 8.87 0.43 3.52
C THR A 49 8.78 1.77 4.24
N THR A 50 9.92 2.45 4.44
CA THR A 50 9.98 3.79 5.05
C THR A 50 9.24 4.81 4.19
N LEU A 51 9.55 4.85 2.89
CA LEU A 51 8.89 5.78 1.97
C LEU A 51 7.39 5.50 1.85
N VAL A 52 6.99 4.24 1.68
CA VAL A 52 5.58 3.85 1.59
C VAL A 52 4.82 4.24 2.86
N SER A 53 5.38 3.99 4.04
CA SER A 53 4.77 4.37 5.32
C SER A 53 4.60 5.88 5.48
N HIS A 54 5.62 6.64 5.05
CA HIS A 54 5.57 8.11 5.04
C HIS A 54 4.48 8.62 4.10
N TRP A 55 4.45 8.13 2.86
CA TRP A 55 3.47 8.56 1.86
C TRP A 55 2.04 8.19 2.21
N ILE A 56 1.78 7.04 2.84
CA ILE A 56 0.45 6.74 3.41
C ILE A 56 0.03 7.85 4.38
N THR A 57 0.95 8.28 5.24
CA THR A 57 0.67 9.35 6.21
C THR A 57 0.39 10.68 5.52
N VAL A 58 1.18 11.04 4.50
CA VAL A 58 1.00 12.28 3.72
C VAL A 58 -0.33 12.27 2.97
N LEU A 59 -0.64 11.21 2.23
CA LEU A 59 -1.87 11.08 1.45
C LEU A 59 -3.12 11.04 2.34
N ASN A 60 -3.07 10.33 3.46
CA ASN A 60 -4.17 10.33 4.43
C ASN A 60 -4.42 11.72 5.02
N ARG A 61 -3.36 12.50 5.29
CA ARG A 61 -3.49 13.90 5.74
C ARG A 61 -4.11 14.80 4.68
N LEU A 62 -3.92 14.48 3.40
CA LEU A 62 -4.55 15.15 2.27
C LEU A 62 -6.00 14.70 2.02
N GLY A 63 -6.44 13.63 2.69
CA GLY A 63 -7.81 13.12 2.61
C GLY A 63 -8.02 12.04 1.54
N TYR A 64 -6.95 11.47 0.98
CA TYR A 64 -7.02 10.31 0.09
C TYR A 64 -7.11 9.00 0.88
N GLU A 65 -7.88 8.05 0.39
CA GLU A 65 -7.85 6.67 0.85
C GLU A 65 -6.76 5.89 0.13
N VAL A 66 -5.89 5.22 0.90
CA VAL A 66 -4.70 4.55 0.37
C VAL A 66 -4.74 3.06 0.70
N ALA A 67 -4.59 2.22 -0.32
CA ALA A 67 -4.29 0.80 -0.17
C ALA A 67 -2.83 0.50 -0.49
N VAL A 68 -2.33 -0.61 0.04
CA VAL A 68 -0.96 -1.08 -0.19
C VAL A 68 -0.97 -2.52 -0.65
N LEU A 69 -0.28 -2.81 -1.74
CA LEU A 69 0.07 -4.17 -2.15
C LEU A 69 1.58 -4.36 -1.97
N LYS A 70 1.98 -5.23 -1.04
CA LYS A 70 3.40 -5.54 -0.79
C LYS A 70 3.76 -6.93 -1.29
N HIS A 71 4.86 -7.03 -2.02
CA HIS A 71 5.46 -8.31 -2.38
C HIS A 71 6.56 -8.73 -1.39
N HIS A 72 6.50 -9.95 -0.87
CA HIS A 72 7.62 -10.54 -0.15
C HIS A 72 8.67 -11.06 -1.16
N GLY A 73 9.66 -10.23 -1.47
CA GLY A 73 10.67 -10.48 -2.51
C GLY A 73 11.61 -11.68 -2.31
N HIS A 74 11.38 -12.53 -1.30
CA HIS A 74 12.17 -13.73 -1.03
C HIS A 74 11.36 -15.03 -1.15
N GLY A 75 10.12 -15.00 -1.65
CA GLY A 75 9.34 -16.22 -1.92
C GLY A 75 8.89 -16.99 -0.66
N GLY A 76 8.85 -16.32 0.49
CA GLY A 76 8.36 -16.88 1.75
C GLY A 76 6.88 -16.62 1.99
N VAL A 77 6.28 -17.40 2.88
CA VAL A 77 4.92 -17.16 3.39
C VAL A 77 4.94 -15.87 4.23
N PRO A 78 3.94 -14.98 4.08
CA PRO A 78 3.76 -13.87 5.01
C PRO A 78 3.69 -14.36 6.46
N GLU A 79 4.05 -13.50 7.42
CA GLU A 79 3.88 -13.81 8.84
C GLU A 79 2.41 -14.18 9.13
N LEU A 80 2.19 -15.40 9.60
CA LEU A 80 0.88 -15.88 10.02
C LEU A 80 0.59 -15.43 11.45
N PRO A 81 -0.69 -15.33 11.84
CA PRO A 81 -1.08 -15.20 13.25
C PRO A 81 -0.46 -16.30 14.12
N PRO A 82 -0.43 -16.14 15.44
CA PRO A 82 0.04 -17.19 16.34
C PRO A 82 -0.63 -18.53 16.03
N ALA A 83 0.17 -19.60 16.01
CA ALA A 83 -0.24 -20.93 15.55
C ALA A 83 -1.46 -21.51 16.30
N HIS A 84 -1.72 -21.04 17.53
CA HIS A 84 -2.82 -21.50 18.36
C HIS A 84 -4.17 -20.79 18.08
N THR A 85 -4.24 -19.91 17.09
CA THR A 85 -5.50 -19.26 16.72
C THR A 85 -6.37 -20.18 15.86
N ASP A 86 -7.69 -20.10 16.02
CA ASP A 86 -8.66 -20.86 15.20
C ASP A 86 -8.42 -20.63 13.69
N THR A 87 -7.95 -19.44 13.32
CA THR A 87 -7.59 -19.08 11.95
C THR A 87 -6.51 -19.98 11.35
N VAL A 88 -5.46 -20.31 12.12
CA VAL A 88 -4.38 -21.20 11.64
C VAL A 88 -4.88 -22.64 11.58
N GLN A 89 -5.63 -23.09 12.59
CA GLN A 89 -6.21 -24.44 12.60
C GLN A 89 -7.14 -24.69 11.42
N PHE A 90 -7.98 -23.72 11.04
CA PHE A 90 -8.84 -23.86 9.86
C PHE A 90 -8.03 -24.00 8.56
N LEU A 91 -6.92 -23.28 8.41
CA LEU A 91 -6.03 -23.42 7.25
C LEU A 91 -5.35 -24.80 7.24
N GLU A 92 -4.90 -25.29 8.41
CA GLU A 92 -4.32 -26.64 8.56
C GLU A 92 -5.33 -27.75 8.25
N TYR A 93 -6.61 -27.55 8.56
CA TYR A 93 -7.71 -28.46 8.19
C TYR A 93 -8.15 -28.34 6.72
N GLY A 94 -7.47 -27.52 5.92
CA GLY A 94 -7.66 -27.44 4.47
C GLY A 94 -8.62 -26.34 4.02
N ALA A 95 -8.98 -25.38 4.88
CA ALA A 95 -9.67 -24.19 4.40
C ALA A 95 -8.78 -23.43 3.41
N VAL A 96 -9.33 -23.13 2.23
CA VAL A 96 -8.62 -22.35 1.20
C VAL A 96 -8.51 -20.86 1.59
N SER A 97 -9.43 -20.40 2.46
CA SER A 97 -9.54 -19.02 2.89
C SER A 97 -10.11 -18.96 4.31
N THR A 98 -9.59 -18.05 5.13
CA THR A 98 -10.17 -17.65 6.42
C THR A 98 -10.39 -16.14 6.43
N LEU A 99 -11.53 -15.70 6.96
CA LEU A 99 -11.87 -14.28 7.10
C LEU A 99 -12.38 -14.04 8.51
N VAL A 100 -11.71 -13.16 9.24
CA VAL A 100 -12.12 -12.70 10.56
C VAL A 100 -12.55 -11.25 10.44
N ALA A 101 -13.72 -10.90 10.98
CA ALA A 101 -14.26 -9.55 10.97
C ALA A 101 -14.58 -9.08 12.39
N GLY A 102 -14.23 -7.84 12.71
CA GLY A 102 -14.51 -7.21 14.01
C GLY A 102 -13.98 -5.79 14.09
N GLY A 103 -14.74 -4.90 14.74
CA GLY A 103 -14.32 -3.51 14.95
C GLY A 103 -14.01 -2.74 13.66
N ASP A 104 -14.85 -2.90 12.62
CA ASP A 104 -14.66 -2.31 11.28
C ASP A 104 -13.37 -2.74 10.55
N MET A 105 -12.74 -3.83 11.00
CA MET A 105 -11.57 -4.42 10.36
C MET A 105 -11.88 -5.83 9.89
N ILE A 106 -11.21 -6.23 8.81
CA ILE A 106 -11.16 -7.60 8.35
C ILE A 106 -9.72 -8.09 8.30
N GLN A 107 -9.52 -9.37 8.60
CA GLN A 107 -8.28 -10.09 8.33
C GLN A 107 -8.61 -11.24 7.38
N LEU A 108 -8.03 -11.22 6.19
CA LEU A 108 -8.18 -12.25 5.17
C LEU A 108 -6.87 -13.01 5.00
N ILE A 109 -6.89 -14.33 5.19
CA ILE A 109 -5.75 -15.21 4.90
C ILE A 109 -6.20 -16.24 3.87
N GLN A 110 -5.41 -16.42 2.82
CA GLN A 110 -5.75 -17.29 1.70
C GLN A 110 -4.54 -18.11 1.28
N ASN A 111 -4.72 -19.42 1.15
CA ASN A 111 -3.71 -20.31 0.59
C ASN A 111 -4.08 -20.61 -0.87
N LYS A 112 -3.87 -19.62 -1.75
CA LYS A 112 -4.16 -19.73 -3.18
C LYS A 112 -3.20 -18.87 -3.99
N GLU A 113 -2.59 -19.47 -5.00
CA GLU A 113 -1.79 -18.74 -5.99
C GLU A 113 -2.65 -17.76 -6.78
N ARG A 114 -2.09 -16.57 -7.04
CA ARG A 114 -2.77 -15.49 -7.78
C ARG A 114 -1.80 -14.78 -8.70
N SER A 115 -2.30 -14.35 -9.85
CA SER A 115 -1.57 -13.42 -10.71
C SER A 115 -1.44 -12.04 -10.05
N PHE A 116 -0.48 -11.23 -10.52
CA PHE A 116 -0.34 -9.85 -10.08
C PHE A 116 -1.65 -9.06 -10.23
N GLU A 117 -2.33 -9.19 -11.37
CA GLU A 117 -3.60 -8.49 -11.62
C GLU A 117 -4.70 -8.89 -10.62
N GLN A 118 -4.77 -10.17 -10.23
CA GLN A 118 -5.71 -10.62 -9.22
C GLN A 118 -5.38 -10.07 -7.83
N LEU A 119 -4.10 -10.00 -7.47
CA LEU A 119 -3.66 -9.41 -6.19
C LEU A 119 -3.90 -7.90 -6.16
N LYS A 120 -3.65 -7.22 -7.27
CA LYS A 120 -3.92 -5.79 -7.45
C LYS A 120 -5.41 -5.49 -7.32
N ALA A 121 -6.27 -6.27 -7.97
CA ALA A 121 -7.72 -6.15 -7.85
C ALA A 121 -8.20 -6.39 -6.41
N LEU A 122 -7.63 -7.40 -5.72
CA LEU A 122 -7.94 -7.68 -4.32
C LEU A 122 -7.53 -6.53 -3.39
N ALA A 123 -6.31 -5.99 -3.57
CA ALA A 123 -5.82 -4.86 -2.79
C ALA A 123 -6.64 -3.57 -3.04
N ALA A 124 -7.17 -3.39 -4.25
CA ALA A 124 -8.03 -2.26 -4.62
C ALA A 124 -9.52 -2.47 -4.30
N SER A 125 -9.92 -3.61 -3.72
CA SER A 125 -11.33 -3.98 -3.56
C SER A 125 -12.13 -3.07 -2.61
N SER A 126 -11.45 -2.31 -1.74
CA SER A 126 -12.08 -1.29 -0.89
C SER A 126 -12.40 0.02 -1.62
N GLY A 127 -12.02 0.14 -2.89
CA GLY A 127 -12.20 1.36 -3.68
C GLY A 127 -11.32 2.56 -3.25
N PRO A 128 -10.01 2.37 -2.97
CA PRO A 128 -9.14 3.47 -2.54
C PRO A 128 -8.90 4.47 -3.68
N ASP A 129 -8.54 5.71 -3.35
CA ASP A 129 -8.09 6.69 -4.33
C ASP A 129 -6.72 6.32 -4.91
N VAL A 130 -5.83 5.81 -4.05
CA VAL A 130 -4.44 5.48 -4.39
C VAL A 130 -4.09 4.05 -3.96
N LEU A 131 -3.44 3.30 -4.83
CA LEU A 131 -2.81 2.02 -4.56
C LEU A 131 -1.29 2.16 -4.66
N LEU A 132 -0.60 2.04 -3.53
CA LEU A 132 0.86 1.97 -3.49
C LEU A 132 1.29 0.50 -3.57
N ILE A 133 2.24 0.19 -4.46
CA ILE A 133 2.74 -1.16 -4.67
C ILE A 133 4.21 -1.23 -4.25
N GLU A 134 4.51 -1.93 -3.16
CA GLU A 134 5.89 -2.17 -2.74
C GLU A 134 6.43 -3.44 -3.42
N GLY A 135 7.33 -3.25 -4.41
CA GLY A 135 7.90 -4.34 -5.20
C GLY A 135 7.29 -4.47 -6.60
N TYR A 136 7.21 -5.70 -7.11
CA TYR A 136 6.72 -5.99 -8.47
C TYR A 136 7.45 -5.19 -9.57
N LYS A 137 8.78 -5.13 -9.51
CA LYS A 137 9.59 -4.27 -10.40
C LYS A 137 9.44 -4.55 -11.90
N LYS A 138 9.05 -5.78 -12.26
CA LYS A 138 8.84 -6.23 -13.65
C LYS A 138 7.44 -5.94 -14.18
N GLU A 139 6.49 -5.61 -13.31
CA GLU A 139 5.11 -5.34 -13.71
C GLU A 139 4.96 -3.96 -14.35
N ALA A 140 3.97 -3.80 -15.22
CA ALA A 140 3.69 -2.53 -15.89
C ALA A 140 3.11 -1.49 -14.92
N GLY A 141 3.38 -0.21 -15.16
CA GLY A 141 2.89 0.91 -14.35
C GLY A 141 3.97 1.92 -14.00
N GLU A 142 3.55 3.06 -13.46
CA GLU A 142 4.43 4.13 -12.98
C GLU A 142 5.24 3.67 -11.77
N LYS A 143 6.52 4.04 -11.72
CA LYS A 143 7.47 3.58 -10.71
C LYS A 143 8.29 4.72 -10.15
N VAL A 144 8.43 4.71 -8.83
CA VAL A 144 9.48 5.40 -8.10
C VAL A 144 10.56 4.39 -7.71
N VAL A 145 11.79 4.68 -8.13
CA VAL A 145 12.96 3.82 -7.90
C VAL A 145 13.80 4.38 -6.77
N LEU A 146 14.03 3.60 -5.72
CA LEU A 146 14.96 3.93 -4.64
C LEU A 146 16.32 3.33 -4.93
N ILE A 147 17.34 4.17 -4.90
CA ILE A 147 18.75 3.81 -5.14
C ILE A 147 19.63 4.27 -3.97
N ARG A 148 20.65 3.47 -3.64
CA ARG A 148 21.66 3.86 -2.63
C ARG A 148 22.92 4.43 -3.26
N ASN A 149 23.23 4.01 -4.48
CA ASN A 149 24.44 4.40 -5.22
C ASN A 149 24.17 4.37 -6.73
N GLU A 150 25.18 4.73 -7.52
CA GLU A 150 25.06 4.79 -8.99
C GLU A 150 25.04 3.40 -9.63
N GLU A 151 25.63 2.39 -9.00
CA GLU A 151 25.59 1.00 -9.49
C GLU A 151 24.14 0.48 -9.51
N GLU A 152 23.40 0.71 -8.43
CA GLU A 152 21.97 0.37 -8.36
C GLU A 152 21.15 1.15 -9.37
N ARG A 153 21.53 2.39 -9.69
CA ARG A 153 20.88 3.19 -10.73
C ARG A 153 21.03 2.53 -12.08
N HIS A 154 22.25 2.15 -12.47
CA HIS A 154 22.49 1.45 -13.73
C HIS A 154 21.76 0.10 -13.82
N GLU A 155 21.62 -0.64 -12.71
CA GLU A 155 20.87 -1.89 -12.72
C GLU A 155 19.35 -1.70 -12.90
N LEU A 156 18.81 -0.59 -12.41
CA LEU A 156 17.38 -0.33 -12.38
C LEU A 156 16.91 0.62 -13.49
N GLU A 157 17.79 1.31 -14.20
CA GLU A 157 17.43 2.26 -15.26
C GLU A 157 16.71 1.61 -16.45
N SER A 158 16.90 0.30 -16.64
CA SER A 158 16.23 -0.49 -17.67
C SER A 158 14.74 -0.76 -17.38
N LEU A 159 14.26 -0.46 -16.16
CA LEU A 159 12.86 -0.65 -15.81
C LEU A 159 11.97 0.34 -16.58
N LEU A 160 10.88 -0.16 -17.15
CA LEU A 160 9.89 0.67 -17.82
C LEU A 160 9.01 1.42 -16.82
N GLY A 161 8.58 2.63 -17.17
CA GLY A 161 7.62 3.41 -16.39
C GLY A 161 8.22 4.12 -15.18
N ILE A 162 9.54 4.32 -15.12
CA ILE A 162 10.16 5.15 -14.07
C ILE A 162 9.69 6.59 -14.24
N VAL A 163 8.95 7.10 -13.25
CA VAL A 163 8.51 8.50 -13.18
C VAL A 163 9.37 9.33 -12.23
N ARG A 164 10.08 8.67 -11.30
CA ARG A 164 10.99 9.31 -10.36
C ARG A 164 12.08 8.34 -9.89
N THR A 165 13.29 8.86 -9.73
CA THR A 165 14.37 8.18 -9.01
C THR A 165 14.68 8.97 -7.74
N VAL A 166 14.87 8.27 -6.62
CA VAL A 166 15.08 8.84 -5.29
C VAL A 166 16.31 8.20 -4.68
N LYS A 167 17.29 8.99 -4.25
CA LYS A 167 18.38 8.44 -3.44
C LYS A 167 17.88 8.16 -2.03
N THR A 168 18.23 7.01 -1.46
CA THR A 168 17.83 6.65 -0.09
C THR A 168 18.21 7.71 0.95
N ALA A 169 19.32 8.42 0.75
CA ALA A 169 19.74 9.53 1.61
C ALA A 169 18.74 10.70 1.65
N GLU A 170 18.07 10.99 0.52
CA GLU A 170 17.05 12.07 0.43
C GLU A 170 15.88 11.85 1.38
N LEU A 171 15.58 10.59 1.74
CA LEU A 171 14.53 10.26 2.70
C LEU A 171 14.81 10.81 4.11
N PHE A 172 16.08 11.05 4.44
CA PHE A 172 16.52 11.48 5.76
C PHE A 172 17.05 12.92 5.77
N GLU A 173 17.51 13.42 4.62
CA GLU A 173 18.03 14.78 4.47
C GLU A 173 16.92 15.81 4.20
N ASP A 174 16.07 15.55 3.20
CA ASP A 174 15.00 16.46 2.78
C ASP A 174 13.90 15.73 2.00
N ILE A 175 12.93 15.18 2.74
CA ILE A 175 11.79 14.47 2.15
C ILE A 175 10.71 15.43 1.59
N THR A 176 10.78 16.72 1.87
CA THR A 176 9.71 17.67 1.53
C THR A 176 9.50 17.79 0.03
N ARG A 177 10.59 17.80 -0.74
CA ARG A 177 10.55 17.81 -2.21
C ARG A 177 9.84 16.58 -2.79
N LEU A 178 9.97 15.45 -2.10
CA LEU A 178 9.34 14.20 -2.50
C LEU A 178 7.85 14.19 -2.17
N ASP A 179 7.46 14.85 -1.08
CA ASP A 179 6.05 15.05 -0.71
C ASP A 179 5.36 16.03 -1.66
N ASP A 180 6.04 17.10 -2.08
CA ASP A 180 5.52 18.04 -3.07
C ASP A 180 5.31 17.35 -4.43
N TRP A 181 6.30 16.56 -4.86
CA TRP A 181 6.16 15.74 -6.05
C TRP A 181 5.00 14.73 -5.95
N LEU A 182 4.81 14.08 -4.79
CA LEU A 182 3.70 13.15 -4.58
C LEU A 182 2.34 13.85 -4.70
N ARG A 183 2.22 15.08 -4.19
CA ARG A 183 1.01 15.91 -4.29
C ARG A 183 0.68 16.22 -5.75
N GLU A 184 1.66 16.72 -6.49
CA GLU A 184 1.50 16.97 -7.92
C GLU A 184 1.14 15.69 -8.67
N TRP A 185 1.82 14.59 -8.36
CA TRP A 185 1.57 13.29 -8.97
C TRP A 185 0.14 12.83 -8.70
N VAL A 186 -0.40 12.94 -7.48
CA VAL A 186 -1.77 12.47 -7.19
C VAL A 186 -2.84 13.40 -7.79
N GLU A 187 -2.57 14.69 -7.90
CA GLU A 187 -3.49 15.69 -8.47
C GLU A 187 -3.50 15.74 -10.00
N ALA A 188 -2.40 15.31 -10.66
CA ALA A 188 -2.31 15.27 -12.12
C ALA A 188 -3.49 14.48 -12.71
N ARG A 189 -4.29 15.10 -13.59
CA ARG A 189 -5.44 14.43 -14.22
C ARG A 189 -4.95 13.28 -15.09
N ARG A 190 -5.71 12.17 -15.08
CA ARG A 190 -5.54 11.06 -16.03
C ARG A 190 -5.98 11.45 -17.43
#